data_AF-A0A8S1MC02-F1
#
_entry.id   AF-A0A8S1MC02-F1
#
_cell.length_a   1.000
_cell.length_b   1.000
_cell.length_c   1.000
_cell.angle_alpha   90.00
_cell.angle_beta   90.00
_cell.angle_gamma   90.00
#
_symmetry.space_group_name_H-M   'P 1'
#
loop_
_entity.id
_entity.type
_entity.pdbx_description
1 polymer ?
#
loop_
_entity_poly.entity_id
_entity_poly.type
_entity_poly.pdbx_seq_one_letter_code
_entity_poly.pdbx_strand_id
1 'polypeptide(L)'
;MSFDIQQQKKTQENKTTMVNEMMVQNISIQSEMKTVPLIKKQQSKRKFKRATTIIDDDDDIYRGPFEDGRVTRMIFEKCRLIELTRFWFILACLILTILEYEYSFSTFIQNTMEYELNILLYLIFCMSIIIALLTIIAYLIELEYRKCSKIISNKASILQTELKWGLLCEILIIIPTSNPFTRNFNVSFEQRGTGEQRFYTVNEILTYLMFFRLYLLLNIGFKFQEYYSNQIGRVSCLYRTRFGTHLMLKLCIRQFPFYTLTWLFIVGFIQYAYQLEISERPLLRTFETIEYYDFTKHLWVNMITIATVGYGDFFPYTDLGRIAMTLGLFYGVTITSLFTAILYNMLQPNSGEYQSWALLDKTNITKNIKKASSRIFYYLNELRKGKKITKTQVVNLNLEDTLYNLERFLQDVGMLKRMHRDIDGEEFQEMVKRKFGDANSKFKELKQQMQKFSRQQIVIQNILYKLSQNEISAIEQKQEQMNQFSLKYNNEEIISKDDEFFNNLEDSQRDSYLMSFHN
;
A
#
# COMPACT_ATOMS: atom_id res chain seq x y z
N MET A 1 33.34 -26.44 -42.30
CA MET A 1 33.00 -27.28 -41.12
C MET A 1 34.21 -27.95 -40.45
N SER A 2 35.43 -27.88 -40.99
CA SER A 2 36.65 -28.44 -40.37
C SER A 2 37.52 -27.41 -39.63
N PHE A 3 37.28 -26.10 -39.79
CA PHE A 3 38.07 -25.04 -39.13
C PHE A 3 37.56 -24.67 -37.72
N ASP A 4 36.25 -24.75 -37.46
CA ASP A 4 35.67 -24.38 -36.15
C ASP A 4 35.94 -25.41 -35.04
N ILE A 5 36.19 -26.68 -35.41
CA ILE A 5 36.43 -27.78 -34.46
C ILE A 5 37.85 -27.68 -33.86
N GLN A 6 38.82 -27.11 -34.58
CA GLN A 6 40.19 -26.93 -34.08
C GLN A 6 40.31 -25.75 -33.09
N GLN A 7 39.51 -24.69 -33.26
CA GLN A 7 39.51 -23.57 -32.29
C GLN A 7 38.84 -23.96 -30.96
N GLN A 8 37.77 -24.77 -30.99
CA GLN A 8 37.12 -25.22 -29.75
C GLN A 8 37.99 -26.16 -28.92
N LYS A 9 38.77 -27.07 -29.55
CA LYS A 9 39.73 -27.93 -28.82
C LYS A 9 40.86 -27.14 -28.15
N LYS A 10 41.44 -26.15 -28.85
CA LYS A 10 42.51 -25.29 -28.29
C LYS A 10 42.05 -24.46 -27.09
N THR A 11 40.76 -24.09 -27.05
CA THR A 11 40.19 -23.29 -25.95
C THR A 11 39.86 -24.15 -24.72
N GLN A 12 39.60 -25.46 -24.92
CA GLN A 12 39.35 -26.40 -23.83
C GLN A 12 40.64 -26.92 -23.17
N GLU A 13 41.71 -27.15 -23.95
CA GLU A 13 43.04 -27.51 -23.41
C GLU A 13 43.66 -26.38 -22.58
N ASN A 14 43.52 -25.12 -23.01
CA ASN A 14 44.02 -23.97 -22.25
C ASN A 14 43.25 -23.70 -20.94
N LYS A 15 42.00 -24.15 -20.82
CA LYS A 15 41.23 -24.06 -19.56
C LYS A 15 41.59 -25.17 -18.57
N THR A 16 42.03 -26.34 -19.05
CA THR A 16 42.39 -27.46 -18.18
C THR A 16 43.81 -27.32 -17.62
N THR A 17 44.74 -26.69 -18.36
CA THR A 17 46.08 -26.36 -17.86
C THR A 17 46.08 -25.28 -16.77
N MET A 18 45.28 -24.21 -16.90
CA MET A 18 45.18 -23.18 -15.85
C MET A 18 44.58 -23.68 -14.54
N VAL A 19 43.65 -24.64 -14.59
CA VAL A 19 43.03 -25.21 -13.37
C VAL A 19 44.02 -26.14 -12.63
N ASN A 20 44.87 -26.86 -13.38
CA ASN A 20 45.90 -27.72 -12.77
C ASN A 20 47.07 -26.91 -12.18
N GLU A 21 47.47 -25.78 -12.77
CA GLU A 21 48.52 -24.92 -12.19
C GLU A 21 48.05 -24.23 -10.89
N MET A 22 46.77 -23.82 -10.80
CA MET A 22 46.19 -23.28 -9.56
C MET A 22 46.03 -24.32 -8.45
N MET A 23 45.78 -25.60 -8.80
CA MET A 23 45.73 -26.69 -7.82
C MET A 23 47.12 -27.03 -7.26
N VAL A 24 48.17 -26.98 -8.09
CA VAL A 24 49.54 -27.30 -7.66
C VAL A 24 50.12 -26.19 -6.76
N GLN A 25 49.82 -24.92 -7.00
CA GLN A 25 50.25 -23.82 -6.12
C GLN A 25 49.59 -23.86 -4.72
N ASN A 26 48.33 -24.29 -4.63
CA ASN A 26 47.63 -24.42 -3.34
C ASN A 26 48.14 -25.58 -2.49
N ILE A 27 48.68 -26.64 -3.11
CA ILE A 27 49.23 -27.81 -2.39
C ILE A 27 50.63 -27.50 -1.83
N SER A 28 51.43 -26.66 -2.49
CA SER A 28 52.76 -26.24 -1.99
C SER A 28 52.73 -25.26 -0.81
N ILE A 29 51.60 -24.60 -0.53
CA ILE A 29 51.49 -23.61 0.56
C ILE A 29 51.08 -24.28 1.90
N GLN A 30 50.61 -25.53 1.88
CA GLN A 30 50.14 -26.23 3.09
C GLN A 30 51.22 -27.00 3.88
N SER A 31 52.49 -27.03 3.45
CA SER A 31 53.52 -27.90 4.07
C SER A 31 54.60 -27.20 4.90
N GLU A 32 54.43 -25.93 5.30
CA GLU A 32 55.36 -25.31 6.27
C GLU A 32 54.61 -24.60 7.42
N MET A 33 54.18 -25.36 8.43
CA MET A 33 53.96 -24.84 9.78
C MET A 33 54.92 -25.53 10.75
N LYS A 34 56.06 -24.88 11.00
CA LYS A 34 56.95 -25.21 12.11
C LYS A 34 56.23 -24.94 13.44
N THR A 35 56.25 -25.93 14.31
CA THR A 35 55.77 -25.88 15.69
C THR A 35 56.65 -24.93 16.53
N VAL A 36 56.03 -23.90 17.11
CA VAL A 36 56.65 -22.98 18.08
C VAL A 36 55.95 -23.17 19.43
N PRO A 37 56.67 -23.23 20.56
CA PRO A 37 56.13 -23.73 21.82
C PRO A 37 55.19 -22.71 22.51
N LEU A 38 54.17 -23.25 23.18
CA LEU A 38 53.19 -22.53 23.98
C LEU A 38 53.83 -21.94 25.24
N ILE A 39 54.15 -20.64 25.21
CA ILE A 39 54.43 -19.85 26.42
C ILE A 39 53.12 -19.19 26.88
N LYS A 40 52.64 -19.62 28.04
CA LYS A 40 51.58 -18.93 28.81
C LYS A 40 52.00 -17.50 29.13
N LYS A 41 51.27 -16.49 28.66
CA LYS A 41 51.26 -15.15 29.27
C LYS A 41 49.94 -14.40 29.05
N GLN A 42 49.21 -14.30 30.17
CA GLN A 42 48.25 -13.27 30.59
C GLN A 42 47.52 -12.45 29.52
N GLN A 43 46.21 -12.66 29.44
CA GLN A 43 45.26 -11.80 28.77
C GLN A 43 45.22 -10.41 29.42
N SER A 44 45.71 -9.38 28.73
CA SER A 44 45.28 -8.00 28.96
C SER A 44 44.31 -7.59 27.85
N LYS A 45 43.07 -7.25 28.23
CA LYS A 45 42.04 -6.72 27.33
C LYS A 45 42.45 -5.33 26.85
N ARG A 46 43.09 -5.22 25.68
CA ARG A 46 43.17 -3.95 24.93
C ARG A 46 42.07 -3.94 23.85
N LYS A 47 41.08 -3.07 24.07
CA LYS A 47 40.04 -2.73 23.09
C LYS A 47 40.69 -2.13 21.85
N PHE A 48 40.42 -2.71 20.68
CA PHE A 48 40.74 -2.11 19.39
C PHE A 48 39.95 -0.80 19.25
N LYS A 49 40.64 0.35 19.24
CA LYS A 49 40.08 1.62 18.74
C LYS A 49 40.05 1.54 17.21
N ARG A 50 38.86 1.65 16.62
CA ARG A 50 38.70 1.87 15.17
C ARG A 50 39.20 3.28 14.84
N ALA A 51 39.94 3.39 13.74
CA ALA A 51 40.46 4.64 13.22
C ALA A 51 39.33 5.63 12.91
N THR A 52 39.45 6.83 13.49
CA THR A 52 38.66 8.01 13.20
C THR A 52 39.10 8.59 11.87
N THR A 53 38.22 8.58 10.86
CA THR A 53 38.37 9.43 9.67
C THR A 53 37.90 10.83 10.03
N ILE A 54 38.84 11.75 9.89
CA ILE A 54 38.81 13.20 10.02
C ILE A 54 37.61 13.80 9.26
N ILE A 55 36.58 14.23 9.99
CA ILE A 55 35.80 15.46 9.79
C ILE A 55 35.25 15.82 11.19
N ASP A 56 35.96 16.68 11.89
CA ASP A 56 35.45 17.36 13.09
C ASP A 56 34.65 18.59 12.65
N ASP A 57 33.50 18.83 13.30
CA ASP A 57 33.21 20.07 14.04
C ASP A 57 31.79 20.02 14.63
N ASP A 58 31.79 19.55 15.88
CA ASP A 58 31.22 20.20 17.07
C ASP A 58 29.71 20.48 17.13
N ASP A 59 29.05 19.55 17.87
CA ASP A 59 27.96 19.72 18.86
C ASP A 59 27.24 18.38 19.16
N ASP A 60 27.53 17.31 18.40
CA ASP A 60 26.78 16.04 18.41
C ASP A 60 27.29 14.97 19.44
N ILE A 61 27.85 15.36 20.58
CA ILE A 61 28.44 14.41 21.57
C ILE A 61 27.42 13.38 22.13
N TYR A 62 26.10 13.62 21.99
CA TYR A 62 25.06 12.69 22.45
C TYR A 62 24.32 11.91 21.36
N ARG A 63 24.59 12.14 20.06
CA ARG A 63 23.90 11.44 18.97
C ARG A 63 24.88 10.51 18.27
N GLY A 64 24.80 9.21 18.59
CA GLY A 64 25.54 8.18 17.85
C GLY A 64 25.25 8.24 16.33
N PRO A 65 26.02 7.50 15.50
CA PRO A 65 25.89 7.53 14.03
C PRO A 65 24.56 6.96 13.52
N PHE A 66 23.73 6.42 14.41
CA PHE A 66 22.46 5.78 14.08
C PHE A 66 21.28 6.63 14.57
N GLU A 67 20.19 6.54 13.82
CA GLU A 67 18.90 7.15 14.16
C GLU A 67 18.35 6.58 15.49
N ASP A 68 17.85 7.44 16.37
CA ASP A 68 17.04 7.03 17.52
C ASP A 68 15.57 6.86 17.09
N GLY A 69 15.16 5.61 16.89
CA GLY A 69 13.81 5.27 16.43
C GLY A 69 12.68 5.67 17.40
N ARG A 70 12.96 5.88 18.69
CA ARG A 70 11.94 6.34 19.66
C ARG A 70 11.61 7.81 19.43
N VAL A 71 12.64 8.64 19.30
CA VAL A 71 12.51 10.08 19.04
C VAL A 71 11.87 10.32 17.68
N THR A 72 12.33 9.61 16.64
CA THR A 72 11.72 9.73 15.31
C THR A 72 10.25 9.35 15.30
N ARG A 73 9.87 8.27 16.01
CA ARG A 73 8.45 7.88 16.13
C ARG A 73 7.64 8.96 16.85
N MET A 74 8.14 9.53 17.93
CA MET A 74 7.45 10.60 18.65
C MET A 74 7.22 11.83 17.76
N ILE A 75 8.22 12.26 17.01
CA ILE A 75 8.10 13.40 16.09
C ILE A 75 7.15 13.09 14.93
N PHE A 76 7.18 11.86 14.41
CA PHE A 76 6.23 11.42 13.38
C PHE A 76 4.78 11.50 13.87
N GLU A 77 4.50 11.08 15.10
CA GLU A 77 3.17 11.21 15.70
C GLU A 77 2.76 12.67 15.91
N LYS A 78 3.70 13.55 16.31
CA LYS A 78 3.46 15.01 16.37
C LYS A 78 3.09 15.58 15.01
N CYS A 79 3.80 15.18 13.95
CA CYS A 79 3.49 15.57 12.58
C CYS A 79 2.07 15.15 12.20
N ARG A 80 1.69 13.89 12.47
CA ARG A 80 0.35 13.36 12.21
C ARG A 80 -0.74 14.13 12.98
N LEU A 81 -0.49 14.49 14.23
CA LEU A 81 -1.42 15.27 15.04
C LEU A 81 -1.66 16.67 14.47
N ILE A 82 -0.61 17.34 14.00
CA ILE A 82 -0.73 18.70 13.44
C ILE A 82 -1.38 18.68 12.07
N GLU A 83 -1.13 17.66 11.26
CA GLU A 83 -1.87 17.48 10.03
C GLU A 83 -3.37 17.22 10.29
N LEU A 84 -3.71 16.59 11.41
CA LEU A 84 -5.11 16.34 11.78
C LEU A 84 -5.80 17.63 12.21
N THR A 85 -5.12 18.47 13.00
CA THR A 85 -5.67 19.77 13.38
C THR A 85 -5.86 20.64 12.14
N ARG A 86 -4.87 20.69 11.24
CA ARG A 86 -5.00 21.38 9.94
C ARG A 86 -6.18 20.90 9.13
N PHE A 87 -6.39 19.58 9.04
CA PHE A 87 -7.53 18.99 8.32
C PHE A 87 -8.86 19.57 8.82
N TRP A 88 -9.09 19.55 10.14
CA TRP A 88 -10.34 20.04 10.72
C TRP A 88 -10.53 21.54 10.55
N PHE A 89 -9.46 22.35 10.69
CA PHE A 89 -9.55 23.79 10.44
C PHE A 89 -9.85 24.11 8.97
N ILE A 90 -9.21 23.43 8.01
CA ILE A 90 -9.47 23.63 6.58
C ILE A 90 -10.91 23.21 6.24
N LEU A 91 -11.37 22.07 6.76
CA LEU A 91 -12.74 21.59 6.55
C LEU A 91 -13.77 22.58 7.10
N ALA A 92 -13.59 23.03 8.36
CA ALA A 92 -14.48 24.00 8.98
C ALA A 92 -14.50 25.33 8.21
N CYS A 93 -13.34 25.79 7.75
CA CYS A 93 -13.23 27.01 6.94
C CYS A 93 -13.97 26.88 5.60
N LEU A 94 -13.86 25.74 4.90
CA LEU A 94 -14.62 25.51 3.66
C LEU A 94 -16.13 25.50 3.88
N ILE A 95 -16.61 24.87 4.96
CA ILE A 95 -18.04 24.87 5.31
C ILE A 95 -18.52 26.30 5.60
N LEU A 96 -17.76 27.06 6.40
CA LEU A 96 -18.09 28.46 6.68
C LEU A 96 -18.07 29.33 5.43
N THR A 97 -17.19 29.04 4.46
CA THR A 97 -17.12 29.78 3.19
C THR A 97 -18.34 29.49 2.31
N ILE A 98 -18.81 28.24 2.26
CA ILE A 98 -20.07 27.89 1.57
C ILE A 98 -21.23 28.64 2.21
N LEU A 99 -21.31 28.63 3.55
CA LEU A 99 -22.35 29.36 4.27
C LEU A 99 -22.28 30.87 4.02
N GLU A 100 -21.07 31.44 4.01
CA GLU A 100 -20.86 32.86 3.71
C GLU A 100 -21.32 33.22 2.31
N TYR A 101 -20.99 32.41 1.31
CA TYR A 101 -21.38 32.66 -0.06
C TYR A 101 -22.91 32.60 -0.24
N GLU A 102 -23.58 31.59 0.32
CA GLU A 102 -25.04 31.49 0.28
C GLU A 102 -25.71 32.66 1.03
N TYR A 103 -25.17 33.03 2.18
CA TYR A 103 -25.69 34.12 2.99
C TYR A 103 -25.48 35.49 2.33
N SER A 104 -24.30 35.71 1.74
CA SER A 104 -23.96 36.92 0.98
C SER A 104 -24.90 37.11 -0.20
N PHE A 105 -25.20 36.03 -0.92
CA PHE A 105 -26.17 36.05 -2.01
C PHE A 105 -27.59 36.37 -1.52
N SER A 106 -28.04 35.78 -0.41
CA SER A 106 -29.37 36.06 0.18
C SER A 106 -29.49 37.51 0.67
N THR A 107 -28.44 38.03 1.32
CA THR A 107 -28.43 39.39 1.86
C THR A 107 -28.53 40.43 0.75
N PHE A 108 -27.95 40.16 -0.42
CA PHE A 108 -28.12 41.02 -1.60
C PHE A 108 -29.59 41.12 -2.06
N ILE A 109 -30.41 40.09 -1.81
CA ILE A 109 -31.83 40.06 -2.20
C ILE A 109 -32.70 40.80 -1.16
N GLN A 110 -32.40 40.65 0.13
CA GLN A 110 -33.28 41.10 1.21
C GLN A 110 -32.77 42.32 1.99
N ASN A 111 -31.51 42.74 1.83
CA ASN A 111 -30.86 43.89 2.51
C ASN A 111 -31.00 43.94 4.04
N THR A 112 -31.22 42.80 4.70
CA THR A 112 -31.63 42.78 6.12
C THR A 112 -30.51 42.48 7.10
N MET A 113 -29.36 41.91 6.68
CA MET A 113 -28.41 41.28 7.61
C MET A 113 -26.91 41.50 7.33
N GLU A 114 -26.48 42.75 7.13
CA GLU A 114 -25.08 43.03 6.79
C GLU A 114 -24.08 42.78 7.94
N TYR A 115 -24.52 42.94 9.20
CA TYR A 115 -23.67 42.78 10.38
C TYR A 115 -23.23 41.33 10.61
N GLU A 116 -24.17 40.39 10.47
CA GLU A 116 -23.90 38.94 10.62
C GLU A 116 -22.91 38.46 9.55
N LEU A 117 -23.08 38.91 8.30
CA LEU A 117 -22.15 38.59 7.21
C LEU A 117 -20.73 39.12 7.51
N ASN A 118 -20.60 40.33 8.05
CA ASN A 118 -19.30 40.88 8.41
C ASN A 118 -18.61 40.06 9.51
N ILE A 119 -19.34 39.61 10.54
CA ILE A 119 -18.79 38.71 11.57
C ILE A 119 -18.28 37.41 10.95
N LEU A 120 -19.06 36.82 10.04
CA LEU A 120 -18.70 35.58 9.36
C LEU A 120 -17.42 35.74 8.52
N LEU A 121 -17.28 36.86 7.80
CA LEU A 121 -16.07 37.20 7.05
C LEU A 121 -14.83 37.38 7.94
N TYR A 122 -14.97 38.07 9.09
CA TYR A 122 -13.87 38.17 10.07
C TYR A 122 -13.49 36.78 10.62
N LEU A 123 -14.46 35.91 10.89
CA LEU A 123 -14.23 34.55 11.35
C LEU A 123 -13.44 33.73 10.32
N ILE A 124 -13.85 33.75 9.04
CA ILE A 124 -13.18 33.03 7.94
C ILE A 124 -11.75 33.55 7.75
N PHE A 125 -11.55 34.86 7.82
CA PHE A 125 -10.24 35.48 7.70
C PHE A 125 -9.30 35.06 8.84
N CYS A 126 -9.76 35.14 10.09
CA CYS A 126 -9.00 34.68 11.26
C CYS A 126 -8.66 33.18 11.19
N MET A 127 -9.62 32.34 10.81
CA MET A 127 -9.39 30.90 10.63
C MET A 127 -8.35 30.62 9.55
N SER A 128 -8.33 31.39 8.47
CA SER A 128 -7.34 31.24 7.41
C SER A 128 -5.93 31.64 7.83
N ILE A 129 -5.79 32.68 8.68
CA ILE A 129 -4.49 33.04 9.29
C ILE A 129 -4.00 31.89 10.18
N ILE A 130 -4.87 31.30 11.00
CA ILE A 130 -4.54 30.14 11.84
C ILE A 130 -4.09 28.96 10.96
N ILE A 131 -4.80 28.67 9.87
CA ILE A 131 -4.43 27.61 8.91
C ILE A 131 -3.06 27.88 8.29
N ALA A 132 -2.75 29.13 7.92
CA ALA A 132 -1.43 29.50 7.38
C ALA A 132 -0.32 29.27 8.41
N LEU A 133 -0.52 29.69 9.66
CA LEU A 133 0.43 29.45 10.76
C LEU A 133 0.63 27.96 11.04
N LEU A 134 -0.46 27.18 11.12
CA LEU A 134 -0.40 25.73 11.30
C LEU A 134 0.35 25.06 10.14
N THR A 135 0.21 25.56 8.91
CA THR A 135 0.93 25.06 7.74
C THR A 135 2.44 25.29 7.90
N ILE A 136 2.86 26.48 8.31
CA ILE A 136 4.28 26.76 8.58
C ILE A 136 4.81 25.84 9.69
N ILE A 137 4.06 25.66 10.78
CA ILE A 137 4.42 24.77 11.89
C ILE A 137 4.54 23.32 11.41
N ALA A 138 3.60 22.83 10.58
CA ALA A 138 3.65 21.48 10.02
C ALA A 138 4.93 21.24 9.22
N TYR A 139 5.34 22.19 8.37
CA TYR A 139 6.58 22.08 7.60
C TYR A 139 7.84 22.19 8.47
N LEU A 140 7.82 22.96 9.56
CA LEU A 140 8.92 23.00 10.53
C LEU A 140 9.10 21.65 11.22
N ILE A 141 8.01 20.99 11.58
CA ILE A 141 8.04 19.68 12.23
C ILE A 141 8.37 18.57 11.24
N GLU A 142 7.91 18.68 9.99
CA GLU A 142 8.34 17.77 8.93
C GLU A 142 9.85 17.88 8.66
N LEU A 143 10.41 19.10 8.72
CA LEU A 143 11.86 19.29 8.66
C LEU A 143 12.56 18.62 9.85
N GLU A 144 12.05 18.81 11.07
CA GLU A 144 12.60 18.17 12.28
C GLU A 144 12.57 16.64 12.16
N TYR A 145 11.47 16.07 11.67
CA TYR A 145 11.34 14.64 11.38
C TYR A 145 12.42 14.15 10.40
N ARG A 146 12.66 14.89 9.31
CA ARG A 146 13.68 14.54 8.30
C ARG A 146 15.11 14.67 8.84
N LYS A 147 15.35 15.56 9.80
CA LYS A 147 16.63 15.66 10.53
C LYS A 147 16.84 14.49 11.48
N CYS A 148 15.83 14.12 12.25
CA CYS A 148 15.91 13.00 13.19
C CYS A 148 16.10 11.65 12.47
N SER A 149 15.44 11.45 11.33
CA SER A 149 15.64 10.28 10.46
C SER A 149 16.96 10.30 9.67
N LYS A 150 17.81 11.32 9.86
CA LYS A 150 19.13 11.49 9.21
C LYS A 150 19.10 11.49 7.69
N ILE A 151 17.94 11.79 7.09
CA ILE A 151 17.80 12.02 5.64
C ILE A 151 18.43 13.37 5.28
N ILE A 152 18.32 14.35 6.17
CA ILE A 152 18.80 15.72 6.01
C ILE A 152 19.77 16.06 7.15
N SER A 153 20.78 16.90 6.88
CA SER A 153 21.71 17.40 7.89
C SER A 153 21.01 18.20 8.99
N ASN A 154 21.50 18.08 10.23
CA ASN A 154 20.96 18.75 11.42
C ASN A 154 20.89 20.29 11.25
N LYS A 155 21.87 20.89 10.56
CA LYS A 155 22.02 22.35 10.38
C LYS A 155 21.19 22.92 9.21
N ALA A 156 20.54 22.08 8.39
CA ALA A 156 19.80 22.55 7.22
C ALA A 156 18.55 23.36 7.59
N SER A 157 18.29 24.45 6.87
CA SER A 157 17.06 25.25 6.97
C SER A 157 16.04 24.85 5.91
N ILE A 158 14.76 25.20 6.10
CA ILE A 158 13.68 24.89 5.13
C ILE A 158 14.06 25.35 3.72
N LEU A 159 14.61 26.57 3.59
CA LEU A 159 14.95 27.21 2.32
C LEU A 159 16.05 26.48 1.52
N GLN A 160 16.88 25.70 2.20
CA GLN A 160 17.92 24.89 1.56
C GLN A 160 17.40 23.51 1.12
N THR A 161 16.25 23.09 1.65
CA THR A 161 15.67 21.77 1.36
C THR A 161 14.63 21.82 0.24
N GLU A 162 14.29 20.65 -0.32
CA GLU A 162 13.24 20.50 -1.33
C GLU A 162 11.83 20.88 -0.80
N LEU A 163 11.65 20.99 0.53
CA LEU A 163 10.38 21.31 1.18
C LEU A 163 9.86 22.71 0.87
N LYS A 164 10.73 23.66 0.50
CA LYS A 164 10.35 25.06 0.24
C LYS A 164 9.28 25.21 -0.85
N TRP A 165 9.35 24.37 -1.88
CA TRP A 165 8.40 24.43 -3.00
C TRP A 165 7.03 23.93 -2.57
N GLY A 166 6.98 22.86 -1.77
CA GLY A 166 5.73 22.39 -1.15
C GLY A 166 5.10 23.48 -0.27
N LEU A 167 5.89 24.10 0.60
CA LEU A 167 5.42 25.17 1.49
C LEU A 167 4.90 26.39 0.72
N LEU A 168 5.63 26.85 -0.30
CA LEU A 168 5.21 28.00 -1.13
C LEU A 168 3.91 27.71 -1.87
N CYS A 169 3.75 26.51 -2.46
CA CYS A 169 2.53 26.11 -3.13
C CYS A 169 1.34 26.03 -2.18
N GLU A 170 1.51 25.45 -0.99
CA GLU A 170 0.43 25.38 0.00
C GLU A 170 0.02 26.77 0.51
N ILE A 171 0.99 27.65 0.78
CA ILE A 171 0.70 29.03 1.18
C ILE A 171 -0.03 29.78 0.06
N LEU A 172 0.38 29.62 -1.20
CA LEU A 172 -0.27 30.25 -2.35
C LEU A 172 -1.75 29.84 -2.46
N ILE A 173 -2.10 28.60 -2.13
CA ILE A 173 -3.48 28.11 -2.12
C ILE A 173 -4.27 28.66 -0.91
N ILE A 174 -3.60 28.95 0.20
CA ILE A 174 -4.23 29.46 1.42
C ILE A 174 -4.45 30.98 1.38
N ILE A 175 -3.58 31.75 0.72
CA ILE A 175 -3.66 33.22 0.67
C ILE A 175 -5.03 33.74 0.20
N PRO A 176 -5.61 33.25 -0.92
CA PRO A 176 -6.91 33.69 -1.38
C PRO A 176 -7.97 33.38 -0.33
N THR A 177 -8.56 34.43 0.25
CA THR A 177 -9.53 34.36 1.34
C THR A 177 -10.56 35.45 1.24
N SER A 178 -11.84 35.07 1.30
CA SER A 178 -12.93 36.02 1.46
C SER A 178 -12.75 36.76 2.78
N ASN A 179 -12.71 38.08 2.71
CA ASN A 179 -12.37 38.94 3.83
C ASN A 179 -13.32 40.16 3.84
N PRO A 180 -13.47 40.82 5.01
CA PRO A 180 -14.41 41.93 5.14
C PRO A 180 -13.95 43.19 4.39
N PHE A 181 -12.65 43.33 4.12
CA PHE A 181 -12.08 44.52 3.48
C PHE A 181 -12.35 44.56 1.97
N THR A 182 -12.46 43.40 1.31
CA THR A 182 -12.66 43.30 -0.14
C THR A 182 -14.13 43.24 -0.56
N ARG A 183 -15.07 43.33 0.39
CA ARG A 183 -16.52 43.15 0.15
C ARG A 183 -17.11 44.12 -0.88
N ASN A 184 -16.72 45.38 -0.84
CA ASN A 184 -17.36 46.45 -1.63
C ASN A 184 -16.72 46.64 -3.02
N PHE A 185 -15.69 45.86 -3.35
CA PHE A 185 -15.02 45.97 -4.64
C PHE A 185 -15.68 45.03 -5.65
N ASN A 186 -16.11 45.61 -6.76
CA ASN A 186 -16.77 44.90 -7.84
C ASN A 186 -15.89 44.90 -9.10
N VAL A 187 -15.86 43.77 -9.79
CA VAL A 187 -15.19 43.58 -11.07
C VAL A 187 -16.29 43.37 -12.12
N SER A 188 -16.50 44.35 -12.98
CA SER A 188 -17.49 44.25 -14.06
C SER A 188 -16.97 43.42 -15.22
N PHE A 189 -17.87 42.71 -15.88
CA PHE A 189 -17.61 41.95 -17.10
C PHE A 189 -18.82 42.03 -18.03
N GLU A 190 -18.57 41.85 -19.32
CA GLU A 190 -19.61 41.81 -20.32
C GLU A 190 -20.12 40.38 -20.50
N GLN A 191 -21.42 40.17 -20.32
CA GLN A 191 -22.03 38.88 -20.55
C GLN A 191 -22.00 38.53 -22.03
N ARG A 192 -21.44 37.37 -22.34
CA ARG A 192 -21.36 36.89 -23.72
C ARG A 192 -22.74 36.46 -24.22
N GLY A 193 -23.12 36.94 -25.39
CA GLY A 193 -24.40 36.64 -26.04
C GLY A 193 -25.40 37.79 -25.91
N THR A 194 -25.63 38.30 -24.70
CA THR A 194 -26.55 39.43 -24.45
C THR A 194 -25.86 40.80 -24.49
N GLY A 195 -24.54 40.86 -24.23
CA GLY A 195 -23.79 42.13 -24.15
C GLY A 195 -24.09 42.94 -22.88
N GLU A 196 -24.84 42.38 -21.93
CA GLU A 196 -25.18 43.06 -20.68
C GLU A 196 -23.98 43.15 -19.74
N GLN A 197 -23.81 44.30 -19.09
CA GLN A 197 -22.77 44.48 -18.08
C GLN A 197 -23.21 43.84 -16.76
N ARG A 198 -22.45 42.85 -16.30
CA ARG A 198 -22.62 42.15 -15.02
C ARG A 198 -21.38 42.36 -14.16
N PHE A 199 -21.40 41.94 -12.90
CA PHE A 199 -20.25 42.11 -12.01
C PHE A 199 -20.07 40.96 -11.03
N TYR A 200 -18.81 40.65 -10.72
CA TYR A 200 -18.40 39.82 -9.59
C TYR A 200 -18.02 40.72 -8.42
N THR A 201 -18.33 40.31 -7.20
CA THR A 201 -17.64 40.88 -6.03
C THR A 201 -16.26 40.22 -5.91
N VAL A 202 -15.25 40.95 -5.42
CA VAL A 202 -13.90 40.37 -5.23
C VAL A 202 -13.94 39.16 -4.29
N ASN A 203 -14.84 39.15 -3.30
CA ASN A 203 -15.04 38.01 -2.40
C ASN A 203 -15.51 36.75 -3.14
N GLU A 204 -16.33 36.85 -4.19
CA GLU A 204 -16.77 35.69 -4.98
C GLU A 204 -15.60 35.05 -5.73
N ILE A 205 -14.69 35.87 -6.28
CA ILE A 205 -13.47 35.39 -6.93
C ILE A 205 -12.53 34.73 -5.91
N LEU A 206 -12.40 35.31 -4.71
CA LEU A 206 -11.60 34.72 -3.64
C LEU A 206 -12.22 33.40 -3.14
N THR A 207 -13.55 33.34 -2.98
CA THR A 207 -14.28 32.10 -2.66
C THR A 207 -14.05 31.05 -3.74
N TYR A 208 -14.12 31.40 -5.03
CA TYR A 208 -13.80 30.49 -6.15
C TYR A 208 -12.38 29.89 -6.02
N LEU A 209 -11.38 30.71 -5.66
CA LEU A 209 -10.00 30.26 -5.44
C LEU A 209 -9.85 29.43 -4.15
N MET A 210 -10.63 29.72 -3.10
CA MET A 210 -10.61 28.96 -1.85
C MET A 210 -11.01 27.49 -2.04
N PHE A 211 -11.83 27.16 -3.04
CA PHE A 211 -12.19 25.76 -3.34
C PHE A 211 -10.98 24.89 -3.72
N PHE A 212 -9.88 25.47 -4.21
CA PHE A 212 -8.64 24.71 -4.44
C PHE A 212 -8.01 24.18 -3.14
N ARG A 213 -8.43 24.65 -1.96
CA ARG A 213 -8.03 24.08 -0.66
C ARG A 213 -8.49 22.62 -0.48
N LEU A 214 -9.47 22.15 -1.24
CA LEU A 214 -9.84 20.73 -1.27
C LEU A 214 -8.65 19.82 -1.63
N TYR A 215 -7.71 20.29 -2.45
CA TYR A 215 -6.45 19.59 -2.73
C TYR A 215 -5.61 19.38 -1.47
N LEU A 216 -5.58 20.36 -0.55
CA LEU A 216 -4.86 20.25 0.72
C LEU A 216 -5.49 19.17 1.60
N LEU A 217 -6.83 19.12 1.68
CA LEU A 217 -7.54 18.06 2.40
C LEU A 217 -7.25 16.67 1.82
N LEU A 218 -7.20 16.55 0.50
CA LEU A 218 -6.86 15.31 -0.19
C LEU A 218 -5.41 14.88 0.08
N ASN A 219 -4.47 15.81 0.03
CA ASN A 219 -3.07 15.56 0.36
C ASN A 219 -2.91 15.09 1.82
N ILE A 220 -3.58 15.76 2.76
CA ILE A 220 -3.59 15.42 4.18
C ILE A 220 -4.29 14.06 4.40
N GLY A 221 -5.40 13.80 3.71
CA GLY A 221 -6.13 12.52 3.77
C GLY A 221 -5.25 11.31 3.42
N PHE A 222 -4.32 11.45 2.47
CA PHE A 222 -3.35 10.40 2.17
C PHE A 222 -2.31 10.19 3.28
N LYS A 223 -2.02 11.20 4.11
CA LYS A 223 -1.15 11.06 5.29
C LYS A 223 -1.85 10.30 6.45
N PHE A 224 -3.17 10.15 6.41
CA PHE A 224 -3.94 9.39 7.41
C PHE A 224 -4.13 7.90 7.08
N GLN A 225 -3.68 7.47 5.91
CA GLN A 225 -3.72 6.06 5.54
C GLN A 225 -2.81 5.23 6.45
N GLU A 226 -3.19 3.98 6.73
CA GLU A 226 -2.43 3.07 7.59
C GLU A 226 -0.98 2.88 7.10
N TYR A 227 -0.78 2.92 5.78
CA TYR A 227 0.53 2.79 5.15
C TYR A 227 1.42 4.02 5.30
N TYR A 228 0.88 5.16 5.73
CA TYR A 228 1.67 6.33 6.06
C TYR A 228 2.18 6.20 7.50
N SER A 229 3.20 5.36 7.68
CA SER A 229 3.79 5.07 9.01
C SER A 229 5.30 5.24 9.02
N ASN A 230 5.86 5.53 10.21
CA ASN A 230 7.31 5.65 10.39
C ASN A 230 8.08 4.35 10.06
N GLN A 231 7.42 3.19 10.14
CA GLN A 231 8.03 1.92 9.74
C GLN A 231 8.22 1.88 8.22
N ILE A 232 7.18 2.24 7.46
CA ILE A 232 7.21 2.25 6.00
C ILE A 232 8.15 3.36 5.48
N GLY A 233 8.24 4.50 6.17
CA GLY A 233 9.23 5.53 5.89
C GLY A 233 10.67 5.01 5.93
N ARG A 234 11.02 4.23 6.97
CA ARG A 234 12.35 3.60 7.09
C ARG A 234 12.62 2.55 6.02
N VAL A 235 11.62 1.72 5.71
CA VAL A 235 11.72 0.74 4.61
C VAL A 235 11.92 1.44 3.27
N SER A 236 11.21 2.55 3.03
CA SER A 236 11.36 3.35 1.80
C SER A 236 12.77 3.93 1.68
N CYS A 237 13.33 4.42 2.79
CA CYS A 237 14.71 4.92 2.85
C CYS A 237 15.74 3.82 2.50
N LEU A 238 15.53 2.59 2.97
CA LEU A 238 16.40 1.44 2.63
C LEU A 238 16.47 1.19 1.11
N TYR A 239 15.35 1.36 0.41
CA TYR A 239 15.26 1.22 -1.05
C TYR A 239 15.52 2.53 -1.80
N ARG A 240 15.97 3.60 -1.11
CA ARG A 240 16.21 4.94 -1.67
C ARG A 240 14.98 5.53 -2.37
N THR A 241 13.78 5.23 -1.88
CA THR A 241 12.53 5.78 -2.41
C THR A 241 12.03 6.93 -1.55
N ARG A 242 11.44 7.94 -2.19
CA ARG A 242 10.86 9.11 -1.50
C ARG A 242 9.57 8.69 -0.79
N PHE A 243 9.59 8.72 0.54
CA PHE A 243 8.39 8.55 1.36
C PHE A 243 7.56 9.85 1.31
N GLY A 244 6.31 9.75 0.86
CA GLY A 244 5.43 10.90 0.71
C GLY A 244 4.04 10.51 0.22
N THR A 245 3.16 11.49 0.07
CA THR A 245 1.75 11.29 -0.31
C THR A 245 1.59 10.71 -1.71
N HIS A 246 2.52 10.99 -2.63
CA HIS A 246 2.53 10.38 -3.96
C HIS A 246 2.68 8.85 -3.93
N LEU A 247 3.50 8.32 -3.00
CA LEU A 247 3.62 6.87 -2.80
C LEU A 247 2.32 6.30 -2.20
N MET A 248 1.71 7.02 -1.26
CA MET A 248 0.44 6.60 -0.65
C MET A 248 -0.68 6.52 -1.69
N LEU A 249 -0.80 7.51 -2.58
CA LEU A 249 -1.76 7.48 -3.68
C LEU A 249 -1.61 6.20 -4.54
N LYS A 250 -0.37 5.86 -4.92
CA LYS A 250 -0.09 4.63 -5.69
C LYS A 250 -0.47 3.36 -4.93
N LEU A 251 -0.21 3.31 -3.63
CA LEU A 251 -0.56 2.18 -2.78
C LEU A 251 -2.08 2.03 -2.64
N CYS A 252 -2.79 3.14 -2.42
CA CYS A 252 -4.25 3.19 -2.34
C CYS A 252 -4.88 2.68 -3.65
N ILE A 253 -4.43 3.17 -4.81
CA ILE A 253 -4.92 2.70 -6.13
C ILE A 253 -4.67 1.20 -6.32
N ARG A 254 -3.52 0.69 -5.87
CA ARG A 254 -3.17 -0.72 -5.99
C ARG A 254 -4.04 -1.64 -5.11
N GLN A 255 -4.37 -1.20 -3.90
CA GLN A 255 -5.07 -2.04 -2.93
C GLN A 255 -6.60 -1.91 -3.01
N PHE A 256 -7.09 -0.69 -3.15
CA PHE A 256 -8.53 -0.38 -3.20
C PHE A 256 -8.82 0.52 -4.42
N PRO A 257 -8.64 0.00 -5.66
CA PRO A 257 -8.71 0.78 -6.89
C PRO A 257 -10.05 1.52 -7.06
N PHE A 258 -11.17 0.80 -6.94
CA PHE A 258 -12.49 1.39 -7.17
C PHE A 258 -12.89 2.38 -6.08
N TYR A 259 -12.65 2.05 -4.80
CA TYR A 259 -12.95 2.96 -3.69
C TYR A 259 -12.20 4.29 -3.80
N THR A 260 -10.90 4.22 -4.13
CA THR A 260 -10.05 5.40 -4.24
C THR A 260 -10.44 6.26 -5.43
N LEU A 261 -10.74 5.64 -6.58
CA LEU A 261 -11.18 6.35 -7.77
C LEU A 261 -12.57 6.98 -7.59
N THR A 262 -13.53 6.26 -7.02
CA THR A 262 -14.88 6.79 -6.73
C THR A 262 -14.81 7.98 -5.78
N TRP A 263 -13.99 7.88 -4.73
CA TRP A 263 -13.79 9.00 -3.81
C TRP A 263 -13.17 10.22 -4.49
N LEU A 264 -12.11 10.03 -5.30
CA LEU A 264 -11.52 11.11 -6.10
C LEU A 264 -12.57 11.76 -7.01
N PHE A 265 -13.33 10.94 -7.74
CA PHE A 265 -14.39 11.41 -8.64
C PHE A 265 -15.43 12.27 -7.89
N ILE A 266 -15.95 11.80 -6.75
CA ILE A 266 -16.96 12.54 -5.97
C ILE A 266 -16.40 13.89 -5.50
N VAL A 267 -15.16 13.92 -4.97
CA VAL A 267 -14.52 15.16 -4.50
C VAL A 267 -14.34 16.15 -5.64
N GLY A 268 -13.81 15.70 -6.80
CA GLY A 268 -13.63 16.57 -7.96
C GLY A 268 -14.95 17.02 -8.57
N PHE A 269 -15.96 16.14 -8.63
CA PHE A 269 -17.29 16.45 -9.13
C PHE A 269 -17.94 17.57 -8.31
N ILE A 270 -17.94 17.46 -6.98
CA ILE A 270 -18.48 18.50 -6.09
C ILE A 270 -17.69 19.81 -6.23
N GLN A 271 -16.35 19.74 -6.29
CA GLN A 271 -15.50 20.91 -6.45
C GLN A 271 -15.85 21.71 -7.71
N TYR A 272 -15.83 21.07 -8.89
CA TYR A 272 -16.04 21.79 -10.14
C TYR A 272 -17.50 22.19 -10.36
N ALA A 273 -18.46 21.42 -9.83
CA ALA A 273 -19.87 21.82 -9.86
C ALA A 273 -20.10 23.11 -9.06
N TYR A 274 -19.51 23.21 -7.85
CA TYR A 274 -19.67 24.40 -7.03
C TYR A 274 -18.85 25.59 -7.54
N GLN A 275 -17.68 25.37 -8.13
CA GLN A 275 -16.93 26.42 -8.82
C GLN A 275 -17.70 26.99 -10.03
N LEU A 276 -18.37 26.13 -10.80
CA LEU A 276 -19.24 26.55 -11.90
C LEU A 276 -20.43 27.36 -11.37
N GLU A 277 -21.05 26.90 -10.28
CA GLU A 277 -22.12 27.62 -9.58
C GLU A 277 -21.67 29.04 -9.17
N ILE A 278 -20.53 29.18 -8.49
CA ILE A 278 -19.99 30.50 -8.10
C ILE A 278 -19.79 31.42 -9.31
N SER A 279 -19.30 30.86 -10.41
CA SER A 279 -18.97 31.64 -11.59
C SER A 279 -20.17 32.14 -12.38
N GLU A 280 -21.27 31.37 -12.44
CA GLU A 280 -22.44 31.69 -13.24
C GLU A 280 -23.55 32.37 -12.44
N ARG A 281 -23.55 32.27 -11.10
CA ARG A 281 -24.58 32.89 -10.25
C ARG A 281 -24.73 34.41 -10.44
N PRO A 282 -23.69 35.20 -10.77
CA PRO A 282 -23.86 36.62 -11.07
C PRO A 282 -24.76 36.92 -12.27
N LEU A 283 -25.02 35.95 -13.14
CA LEU A 283 -25.99 36.07 -14.24
C LEU A 283 -27.45 36.15 -13.75
N LEU A 284 -27.73 35.73 -12.51
CA LEU A 284 -29.05 35.89 -11.90
C LEU A 284 -29.26 37.30 -11.36
N ARG A 285 -28.21 38.14 -11.35
CA ARG A 285 -28.27 39.53 -10.89
C ARG A 285 -28.25 40.45 -12.11
N THR A 286 -29.42 40.96 -12.50
CA THR A 286 -29.52 42.21 -13.26
C THR A 286 -29.90 43.31 -12.26
N PHE A 287 -29.64 44.58 -12.56
CA PHE A 287 -29.97 45.70 -11.66
C PHE A 287 -31.48 45.76 -11.26
N GLU A 288 -32.36 44.98 -11.91
CA GLU A 288 -33.83 45.12 -11.76
C GLU A 288 -34.63 43.81 -11.58
N THR A 289 -34.13 42.61 -11.92
CA THR A 289 -34.88 41.33 -11.78
C THR A 289 -33.99 40.11 -11.50
N ILE A 290 -34.56 39.09 -10.83
CA ILE A 290 -33.91 37.81 -10.49
C ILE A 290 -34.66 36.66 -11.17
N GLU A 291 -33.96 35.83 -11.94
CA GLU A 291 -34.48 34.57 -12.49
C GLU A 291 -34.31 33.38 -11.51
N TYR A 292 -35.06 32.30 -11.74
CA TYR A 292 -35.10 31.13 -10.84
C TYR A 292 -33.74 30.43 -10.71
N TYR A 293 -33.31 30.26 -9.46
CA TYR A 293 -32.07 29.60 -9.06
C TYR A 293 -32.22 28.07 -9.06
N ASP A 294 -31.46 27.36 -9.89
CA ASP A 294 -31.45 25.89 -9.89
C ASP A 294 -30.02 25.32 -10.00
N PHE A 295 -29.44 25.00 -8.84
CA PHE A 295 -28.15 24.32 -8.71
C PHE A 295 -28.07 22.99 -9.50
N THR A 296 -29.23 22.35 -9.73
CA THR A 296 -29.33 21.08 -10.47
C THR A 296 -28.81 21.23 -11.90
N LYS A 297 -28.98 22.40 -12.53
CA LYS A 297 -28.47 22.68 -13.88
C LYS A 297 -26.94 22.62 -13.91
N HIS A 298 -26.27 23.24 -12.93
CA HIS A 298 -24.81 23.25 -12.87
C HIS A 298 -24.24 21.86 -12.55
N LEU A 299 -24.91 21.08 -11.69
CA LEU A 299 -24.58 19.66 -11.47
C LEU A 299 -24.69 18.83 -12.74
N TRP A 300 -25.78 18.99 -13.50
CA TRP A 300 -26.03 18.29 -14.75
C TRP A 300 -24.97 18.60 -15.80
N VAL A 301 -24.68 19.89 -16.03
CA VAL A 301 -23.65 20.34 -16.97
C VAL A 301 -22.27 19.80 -16.59
N ASN A 302 -21.91 19.87 -15.30
CA ASN A 302 -20.62 19.36 -14.84
C ASN A 302 -20.50 17.84 -15.03
N MET A 303 -21.58 17.09 -14.78
CA MET A 303 -21.59 15.63 -14.95
C MET A 303 -21.38 15.24 -16.41
N ILE A 304 -22.11 15.86 -17.33
CA ILE A 304 -22.00 15.63 -18.78
C ILE A 304 -20.62 16.02 -19.31
N THR A 305 -20.06 17.11 -18.80
CA THR A 305 -18.77 17.63 -19.24
C THR A 305 -17.61 16.73 -18.77
N ILE A 306 -17.64 16.28 -17.51
CA ILE A 306 -16.67 15.31 -16.99
C ILE A 306 -16.75 13.98 -17.75
N ALA A 307 -17.96 13.58 -18.15
CA ALA A 307 -18.18 12.41 -19.00
C ALA A 307 -17.81 12.63 -20.48
N THR A 308 -17.38 13.84 -20.86
CA THR A 308 -17.02 14.22 -22.24
C THR A 308 -18.16 14.09 -23.26
N VAL A 309 -19.42 14.10 -22.81
CA VAL A 309 -20.59 13.93 -23.68
C VAL A 309 -20.98 15.26 -24.36
N GLY A 310 -21.11 16.33 -23.57
CA GLY A 310 -21.36 17.69 -24.05
C GLY A 310 -22.62 17.87 -24.91
N TYR A 311 -23.83 17.60 -24.37
CA TYR A 311 -25.08 17.77 -25.13
C TYR A 311 -25.32 19.21 -25.63
N GLY A 312 -24.82 20.22 -24.91
CA GLY A 312 -24.94 21.64 -25.30
C GLY A 312 -26.30 22.27 -25.00
N ASP A 313 -27.12 21.61 -24.18
CA ASP A 313 -28.39 22.13 -23.64
C ASP A 313 -28.18 23.29 -22.66
N PHE A 314 -27.13 23.19 -21.83
CA PHE A 314 -26.68 24.24 -20.94
C PHE A 314 -25.15 24.39 -21.04
N PHE A 315 -24.66 25.64 -21.04
CA PHE A 315 -23.24 25.96 -21.16
C PHE A 315 -22.92 27.27 -20.43
N PRO A 316 -21.65 27.53 -20.05
CA PRO A 316 -21.28 28.68 -19.24
C PRO A 316 -21.23 29.95 -20.11
N TYR A 317 -21.89 31.00 -19.66
CA TYR A 317 -21.87 32.30 -20.33
C TYR A 317 -20.74 33.19 -19.83
N THR A 318 -20.18 32.90 -18.65
CA THR A 318 -19.10 33.66 -18.04
C THR A 318 -17.73 33.09 -18.40
N ASP A 319 -16.71 33.95 -18.48
CA ASP A 319 -15.33 33.50 -18.71
C ASP A 319 -14.78 32.71 -17.53
N LEU A 320 -15.18 33.05 -16.30
CA LEU A 320 -14.80 32.29 -15.11
C LEU A 320 -15.41 30.88 -15.12
N GLY A 321 -16.67 30.74 -15.55
CA GLY A 321 -17.34 29.44 -15.68
C GLY A 321 -16.73 28.58 -16.77
N ARG A 322 -16.27 29.19 -17.86
CA ARG A 322 -15.51 28.49 -18.91
C ARG A 322 -14.19 27.95 -18.40
N ILE A 323 -13.47 28.71 -17.57
CA ILE A 323 -12.23 28.24 -16.93
C ILE A 323 -12.54 27.07 -16.00
N ALA A 324 -13.56 27.20 -15.14
CA ALA A 324 -13.98 26.14 -14.22
C ALA A 324 -14.30 24.84 -14.97
N MET A 325 -15.10 24.95 -16.03
CA MET A 325 -15.53 23.82 -16.84
C MET A 325 -14.38 23.19 -17.63
N THR A 326 -13.44 23.99 -18.11
CA THR A 326 -12.22 23.50 -18.78
C THR A 326 -11.32 22.72 -17.81
N LEU A 327 -11.13 23.22 -16.59
CA LEU A 327 -10.38 22.52 -15.55
C LEU A 327 -11.09 21.22 -15.13
N GLY A 328 -12.42 21.26 -14.99
CA GLY A 328 -13.24 20.08 -14.72
C GLY A 328 -13.14 19.03 -15.83
N LEU A 329 -13.11 19.44 -17.10
CA LEU A 329 -12.88 18.55 -18.24
C LEU A 329 -11.52 17.86 -18.17
N PHE A 330 -10.43 18.60 -17.95
CA PHE A 330 -9.09 18.01 -17.81
C PHE A 330 -9.02 17.02 -16.64
N TYR A 331 -9.67 17.36 -15.53
CA TYR A 331 -9.79 16.48 -14.39
C TYR A 331 -10.57 15.20 -14.73
N GLY A 332 -11.72 15.33 -15.39
CA GLY A 332 -12.55 14.20 -15.83
C GLY A 332 -11.82 13.25 -16.78
N VAL A 333 -11.11 13.79 -17.77
CA VAL A 333 -10.27 13.01 -18.70
C VAL A 333 -9.14 12.28 -17.95
N THR A 334 -8.55 12.90 -16.93
CA THR A 334 -7.51 12.27 -16.10
C THR A 334 -8.07 11.09 -15.30
N ILE A 335 -9.25 11.26 -14.66
CA ILE A 335 -9.91 10.22 -13.88
C ILE A 335 -10.38 9.06 -14.77
N THR A 336 -10.96 9.35 -15.93
CA THR A 336 -11.38 8.31 -16.90
C THR A 336 -10.18 7.55 -17.47
N SER A 337 -9.07 8.22 -17.76
CA SER A 337 -7.83 7.55 -18.15
C SER A 337 -7.30 6.63 -17.05
N LEU A 338 -7.25 7.09 -15.79
CA LEU A 338 -6.88 6.26 -14.65
C LEU A 338 -7.82 5.06 -14.48
N PHE A 339 -9.14 5.24 -14.64
CA PHE A 339 -10.12 4.17 -14.61
C PHE A 339 -9.82 3.09 -15.64
N THR A 340 -9.60 3.47 -16.90
CA THR A 340 -9.31 2.53 -17.99
C THR A 340 -8.02 1.75 -17.75
N ALA A 341 -6.96 2.40 -17.24
CA ALA A 341 -5.70 1.74 -16.91
C ALA A 341 -5.86 0.72 -15.77
N ILE A 342 -6.62 1.07 -14.74
CA ILE A 342 -6.95 0.16 -13.63
C ILE A 342 -7.79 -1.02 -14.13
N LEU A 343 -8.83 -0.75 -14.91
CA LEU A 343 -9.72 -1.76 -15.47
C LEU A 343 -8.94 -2.75 -16.36
N TYR A 344 -8.05 -2.23 -17.21
CA TYR A 344 -7.17 -3.05 -18.05
C TYR A 344 -6.30 -3.98 -17.20
N ASN A 345 -5.65 -3.48 -16.16
CA ASN A 345 -4.81 -4.29 -15.27
C ASN A 345 -5.62 -5.34 -14.50
N MET A 346 -6.88 -5.05 -14.17
CA MET A 346 -7.77 -5.99 -13.47
C MET A 346 -8.34 -7.07 -14.41
N LEU A 347 -8.48 -6.76 -15.70
CA LEU A 347 -8.88 -7.72 -16.74
C LEU A 347 -7.72 -8.59 -17.22
N GLN A 348 -6.48 -8.27 -16.86
CA GLN A 348 -5.36 -9.14 -17.19
C GLN A 348 -5.48 -10.47 -16.44
N PRO A 349 -5.32 -11.61 -17.15
CA PRO A 349 -5.47 -12.91 -16.53
C PRO A 349 -4.45 -13.10 -15.42
N ASN A 350 -4.90 -13.70 -14.32
CA ASN A 350 -3.95 -14.19 -13.33
C ASN A 350 -3.10 -15.32 -13.96
N SER A 351 -1.91 -15.56 -13.42
CA SER A 351 -0.99 -16.61 -13.91
C SER A 351 -1.65 -17.99 -14.03
N GLY A 352 -2.61 -18.34 -13.16
CA GLY A 352 -3.37 -19.59 -13.25
C GLY A 352 -4.47 -19.59 -14.31
N GLU A 353 -5.12 -18.45 -14.54
CA GLU A 353 -6.11 -18.28 -15.61
C GLU A 353 -5.43 -18.33 -16.97
N TYR A 354 -4.27 -17.69 -17.11
CA TYR A 354 -3.43 -17.76 -18.31
C TYR A 354 -3.06 -19.21 -18.64
N GLN A 355 -2.67 -20.00 -17.64
CA GLN A 355 -2.40 -21.43 -17.82
C GLN A 355 -3.66 -22.19 -18.29
N SER A 356 -4.81 -21.87 -17.69
CA SER A 356 -6.08 -22.51 -18.05
C SER A 356 -6.50 -22.16 -19.49
N TRP A 357 -6.33 -20.90 -19.91
CA TRP A 357 -6.58 -20.44 -21.28
C TRP A 357 -5.65 -21.12 -22.29
N ALA A 358 -4.35 -21.19 -21.99
CA ALA A 358 -3.39 -21.88 -22.85
C ALA A 358 -3.77 -23.37 -23.05
N LEU A 359 -4.22 -24.06 -21.99
CA LEU A 359 -4.71 -25.43 -22.10
C LEU A 359 -6.00 -25.54 -22.92
N LEU A 360 -6.95 -24.62 -22.73
CA LEU A 360 -8.18 -24.59 -23.53
C LEU A 360 -7.88 -24.38 -25.02
N ASP A 361 -7.00 -23.44 -25.35
CA ASP A 361 -6.55 -23.20 -26.72
C ASP A 361 -5.86 -24.42 -27.33
N LYS A 362 -5.00 -25.10 -26.54
CA LYS A 362 -4.37 -26.35 -26.94
C LYS A 362 -5.40 -27.43 -27.27
N THR A 363 -6.43 -27.60 -26.44
CA THR A 363 -7.49 -28.58 -26.70
C THR A 363 -8.33 -28.22 -27.94
N ASN A 364 -8.62 -26.93 -28.14
CA ASN A 364 -9.37 -26.44 -29.30
C ASN A 364 -8.60 -26.66 -30.61
N ILE A 365 -7.29 -26.33 -30.63
CA ILE A 365 -6.44 -26.60 -31.78
C ILE A 365 -6.38 -28.10 -32.08
N THR A 366 -6.25 -28.95 -31.05
CA THR A 366 -6.24 -30.41 -31.23
C THR A 366 -7.55 -30.91 -31.85
N LYS A 367 -8.71 -30.37 -31.41
CA LYS A 367 -10.01 -30.67 -32.02
C LYS A 367 -10.07 -30.22 -33.49
N ASN A 368 -9.54 -29.04 -33.80
CA ASN A 368 -9.51 -28.51 -35.16
C ASN A 368 -8.58 -29.33 -36.08
N ILE A 369 -7.41 -29.76 -35.58
CA ILE A 369 -6.53 -30.68 -36.32
C ILE A 369 -7.26 -31.99 -36.63
N LYS A 370 -8.00 -32.55 -35.67
CA LYS A 370 -8.81 -33.78 -35.90
C LYS A 370 -9.88 -33.56 -36.96
N LYS A 371 -10.62 -32.44 -36.92
CA LYS A 371 -11.64 -32.10 -37.93
C LYS A 371 -11.05 -31.86 -39.32
N ALA A 372 -9.91 -31.17 -39.41
CA ALA A 372 -9.23 -30.95 -40.69
C ALA A 372 -8.69 -32.27 -41.24
N SER A 373 -8.11 -33.12 -40.39
CA SER A 373 -7.65 -34.47 -40.75
C SER A 373 -8.79 -35.33 -41.29
N SER A 374 -9.97 -35.32 -40.65
CA SER A 374 -11.12 -36.09 -41.13
C SER A 374 -11.62 -35.61 -42.50
N ARG A 375 -11.56 -34.30 -42.79
CA ARG A 375 -11.87 -33.75 -44.12
C ARG A 375 -10.84 -34.16 -45.16
N ILE A 376 -9.55 -34.14 -44.83
CA ILE A 376 -8.50 -34.64 -45.73
C ILE A 376 -8.77 -36.10 -46.08
N PHE A 377 -9.07 -36.95 -45.09
CA PHE A 377 -9.42 -38.35 -45.35
C PHE A 377 -10.67 -38.51 -46.23
N TYR A 378 -11.68 -37.65 -46.06
CA TYR A 378 -12.86 -37.64 -46.92
C TYR A 378 -12.50 -37.33 -48.38
N TYR A 379 -11.79 -36.23 -48.64
CA TYR A 379 -11.39 -35.85 -50.01
C TYR A 379 -10.39 -36.85 -50.63
N LEU A 380 -9.47 -37.43 -49.85
CA LEU A 380 -8.60 -38.52 -50.32
C LEU A 380 -9.40 -39.75 -50.76
N ASN A 381 -10.44 -40.12 -50.00
CA ASN A 381 -11.31 -41.24 -50.35
C ASN A 381 -12.16 -40.93 -51.59
N GLU A 382 -12.65 -39.71 -51.72
CA GLU A 382 -13.36 -39.23 -52.92
C GLU A 382 -12.47 -39.29 -54.16
N LEU A 383 -11.23 -38.79 -54.08
CA LEU A 383 -10.22 -38.91 -55.14
C LEU A 383 -9.93 -40.37 -55.51
N ARG A 384 -9.85 -41.27 -54.51
CA ARG A 384 -9.64 -42.70 -54.73
C ARG A 384 -10.84 -43.36 -55.43
N LYS A 385 -12.07 -42.98 -55.08
CA LYS A 385 -13.30 -43.45 -55.76
C LYS A 385 -13.38 -42.90 -57.18
N GLY A 386 -13.07 -41.62 -57.39
CA GLY A 386 -12.99 -40.99 -58.71
C GLY A 386 -12.05 -41.74 -59.65
N LYS A 387 -10.82 -42.08 -59.20
CA LYS A 387 -9.84 -42.88 -59.96
C LYS A 387 -10.29 -44.31 -60.31
N LYS A 388 -11.20 -44.91 -59.54
CA LYS A 388 -11.79 -46.22 -59.88
C LYS A 388 -12.88 -46.12 -60.94
N ILE A 389 -13.59 -44.99 -61.00
CA ILE A 389 -14.70 -44.74 -61.94
C ILE A 389 -14.20 -44.26 -63.31
N THR A 390 -13.02 -43.63 -63.40
CA THR A 390 -12.44 -43.09 -64.65
C THR A 390 -12.05 -44.14 -65.71
N LYS A 391 -12.21 -45.44 -65.45
CA LYS A 391 -12.11 -46.46 -66.51
C LYS A 391 -13.34 -46.48 -67.44
N THR A 392 -14.42 -45.77 -67.09
CA THR A 392 -15.63 -45.69 -67.92
C THR A 392 -16.24 -44.28 -67.83
N GLN A 393 -16.00 -43.47 -68.87
CA GLN A 393 -16.58 -42.15 -69.15
C GLN A 393 -16.13 -40.93 -68.32
N VAL A 394 -16.04 -39.83 -69.08
CA VAL A 394 -15.57 -38.48 -68.74
C VAL A 394 -16.49 -37.82 -67.71
N VAL A 395 -16.03 -37.69 -66.47
CA VAL A 395 -16.61 -36.75 -65.50
C VAL A 395 -15.46 -35.87 -64.99
N ASN A 396 -15.28 -34.74 -65.67
CA ASN A 396 -14.10 -33.89 -65.54
C ASN A 396 -14.43 -32.52 -64.92
N LEU A 397 -15.27 -32.48 -63.87
CA LEU A 397 -15.71 -31.18 -63.31
C LEU A 397 -15.47 -30.90 -61.82
N ASN A 398 -15.02 -31.84 -60.98
CA ASN A 398 -14.74 -31.53 -59.56
C ASN A 398 -13.34 -31.95 -59.06
N LEU A 399 -12.44 -32.38 -59.96
CA LEU A 399 -11.12 -32.91 -59.58
C LEU A 399 -10.13 -31.82 -59.16
N GLU A 400 -10.13 -30.68 -59.85
CA GLU A 400 -9.31 -29.53 -59.46
C GLU A 400 -9.80 -28.92 -58.14
N ASP A 401 -11.12 -28.78 -57.97
CA ASP A 401 -11.72 -28.27 -56.73
C ASP A 401 -11.44 -29.19 -55.54
N THR A 402 -11.49 -30.52 -55.72
CA THR A 402 -11.16 -31.47 -54.65
C THR A 402 -9.67 -31.46 -54.31
N LEU A 403 -8.78 -31.30 -55.29
CA LEU A 403 -7.33 -31.14 -55.07
C LEU A 403 -7.00 -29.82 -54.38
N TYR A 404 -7.62 -28.72 -54.81
CA TYR A 404 -7.47 -27.41 -54.19
C TYR A 404 -7.94 -27.42 -52.73
N ASN A 405 -9.11 -28.00 -52.46
CA ASN A 405 -9.62 -28.15 -51.10
C ASN A 405 -8.73 -29.06 -50.25
N LEU A 406 -8.19 -30.14 -50.81
CA LEU A 406 -7.24 -31.02 -50.14
C LEU A 406 -5.95 -30.28 -49.75
N GLU A 407 -5.36 -29.54 -50.70
CA GLU A 407 -4.14 -28.76 -50.48
C GLU A 407 -4.36 -27.71 -49.40
N ARG A 408 -5.50 -27.00 -49.46
CA ARG A 408 -5.91 -26.04 -48.43
C ARG A 408 -5.99 -26.68 -47.05
N PHE A 409 -6.67 -27.81 -46.89
CA PHE A 409 -6.78 -28.46 -45.58
C PHE A 409 -5.43 -29.02 -45.08
N LEU A 410 -4.54 -29.46 -45.96
CA LEU A 410 -3.18 -29.86 -45.60
C LEU A 410 -2.35 -28.67 -45.08
N GLN A 411 -2.44 -27.52 -45.75
CA GLN A 411 -1.82 -26.27 -45.29
C GLN A 411 -2.40 -25.81 -43.95
N ASP A 412 -3.72 -25.89 -43.76
CA ASP A 412 -4.40 -25.59 -42.50
C ASP A 412 -3.90 -26.47 -41.36
N VAL A 413 -3.75 -27.78 -41.57
CA VAL A 413 -3.18 -28.68 -40.55
C VAL A 413 -1.74 -28.31 -40.23
N GLY A 414 -0.95 -27.93 -41.23
CA GLY A 414 0.42 -27.43 -41.04
C GLY A 414 0.46 -26.16 -40.19
N MET A 415 -0.43 -25.20 -40.43
CA MET A 415 -0.57 -23.99 -39.61
C MET A 415 -1.05 -24.29 -38.19
N LEU A 416 -2.09 -25.11 -38.03
CA LEU A 416 -2.63 -25.50 -36.73
C LEU A 416 -1.59 -26.23 -35.87
N LYS A 417 -0.76 -27.10 -36.47
CA LYS A 417 0.35 -27.75 -35.75
C LYS A 417 1.44 -26.76 -35.30
N ARG A 418 1.72 -25.72 -36.08
CA ARG A 418 2.64 -24.64 -35.67
C ARG A 418 2.08 -23.88 -34.48
N MET A 419 0.83 -23.41 -34.56
CA MET A 419 0.17 -22.73 -33.45
C MET A 419 0.09 -23.60 -32.18
N HIS A 420 -0.15 -24.91 -32.30
CA HIS A 420 -0.11 -25.83 -31.16
C HIS A 420 1.26 -25.86 -30.47
N ARG A 421 2.34 -25.83 -31.25
CA ARG A 421 3.71 -25.83 -30.75
C ARG A 421 4.09 -24.48 -30.15
N ASP A 422 3.58 -23.38 -30.71
CA ASP A 422 3.88 -22.03 -30.22
C ASP A 422 3.24 -21.77 -28.85
N ILE A 423 2.06 -22.35 -28.58
CA ILE A 423 1.47 -22.38 -27.22
C ILE A 423 2.36 -23.18 -26.25
N ASP A 424 3.02 -24.23 -26.75
CA ASP A 424 4.03 -25.02 -26.02
C ASP A 424 5.42 -24.36 -26.02
N GLY A 425 5.53 -23.04 -26.27
CA GLY A 425 6.81 -22.33 -26.33
C GLY A 425 7.74 -22.68 -25.17
N GLU A 426 9.05 -22.79 -25.45
CA GLU A 426 10.09 -23.13 -24.46
C GLU A 426 9.96 -22.30 -23.18
N GLU A 427 9.58 -21.02 -23.30
CA GLU A 427 9.29 -20.12 -22.17
C GLU A 427 8.16 -20.63 -21.26
N PHE A 428 7.05 -21.16 -21.80
CA PHE A 428 5.95 -21.69 -20.98
C PHE A 428 6.39 -22.95 -20.23
N GLN A 429 7.08 -23.88 -20.91
CA GLN A 429 7.58 -25.09 -20.26
C GLN A 429 8.68 -24.79 -19.22
N GLU A 430 9.60 -23.87 -19.51
CA GLU A 430 10.59 -23.42 -18.55
C GLU A 430 9.96 -22.70 -17.36
N MET A 431 8.97 -21.83 -17.60
CA MET A 431 8.24 -21.13 -16.54
C MET A 431 7.46 -22.10 -15.65
N VAL A 432 6.80 -23.10 -16.25
CA VAL A 432 6.11 -24.17 -15.52
C VAL A 432 7.11 -24.99 -14.70
N LYS A 433 8.22 -25.45 -15.30
CA LYS A 433 9.28 -26.19 -14.57
C LYS A 433 9.86 -25.37 -13.44
N ARG A 434 10.10 -24.07 -13.65
CA ARG A 434 10.61 -23.14 -12.64
C ARG A 434 9.60 -22.95 -11.50
N LYS A 435 8.32 -22.71 -11.80
CA LYS A 435 7.25 -22.56 -10.79
C LYS A 435 7.02 -23.84 -9.99
N PHE A 436 7.05 -25.00 -10.64
CA PHE A 436 6.99 -26.29 -9.95
C PHE A 436 8.24 -26.54 -9.11
N GLY A 437 9.42 -26.14 -9.59
CA GLY A 437 10.66 -26.14 -8.83
C GLY A 437 10.57 -25.28 -7.56
N ASP A 438 10.08 -24.05 -7.69
CA ASP A 438 9.86 -23.11 -6.58
C ASP A 438 8.79 -23.61 -5.60
N ALA A 439 7.72 -24.24 -6.09
CA ALA A 439 6.72 -24.86 -5.24
C ALA A 439 7.32 -26.03 -4.45
N ASN A 440 8.10 -26.89 -5.10
CA ASN A 440 8.72 -28.04 -4.48
C ASN A 440 9.80 -27.64 -3.46
N SER A 441 10.56 -26.57 -3.73
CA SER A 441 11.51 -25.99 -2.78
C SER A 441 10.80 -25.42 -1.55
N LYS A 442 9.71 -24.67 -1.73
CA LYS A 442 8.86 -24.19 -0.63
C LYS A 442 8.24 -25.34 0.17
N PHE A 443 7.76 -26.39 -0.47
CA PHE A 443 7.27 -27.58 0.22
C PHE A 443 8.37 -28.26 1.03
N LYS A 444 9.61 -28.30 0.51
CA LYS A 444 10.77 -28.84 1.23
C LYS A 444 11.14 -27.97 2.43
N GLU A 445 11.14 -26.65 2.29
CA GLU A 445 11.34 -25.71 3.40
C GLU A 445 10.25 -25.85 4.46
N LEU A 446 8.99 -25.95 4.04
CA LEU A 446 7.85 -26.12 4.95
C LEU A 446 7.93 -27.46 5.69
N LYS A 447 8.32 -28.53 5.01
CA LYS A 447 8.61 -29.84 5.64
C LYS A 447 9.75 -29.72 6.66
N GLN A 448 10.82 -28.98 6.35
CA GLN A 448 11.92 -28.75 7.30
C GLN A 448 11.48 -27.92 8.51
N GLN A 449 10.65 -26.89 8.31
CA GLN A 449 10.08 -26.11 9.41
C GLN A 449 9.17 -26.97 10.30
N MET A 450 8.29 -27.77 9.71
CA MET A 450 7.46 -28.73 10.43
C MET A 450 8.30 -29.73 11.25
N GLN A 451 9.39 -30.23 10.70
CA GLN A 451 10.32 -31.10 11.43
C GLN A 451 11.02 -30.38 12.59
N LYS A 452 11.42 -29.10 12.41
CA LYS A 452 11.98 -28.28 13.49
C LYS A 452 10.96 -28.05 14.60
N PHE A 453 9.72 -27.73 14.25
CA PHE A 453 8.63 -27.58 15.22
C PHE A 453 8.36 -28.87 15.99
N SER A 454 8.28 -30.02 15.30
CA SER A 454 8.11 -31.32 15.95
C SER A 454 9.25 -31.63 16.93
N ARG A 455 10.50 -31.33 16.57
CA ARG A 455 11.65 -31.48 17.49
C ARG A 455 11.55 -30.56 18.71
N GLN A 456 11.19 -29.29 18.49
CA GLN A 456 10.98 -28.34 19.59
C GLN A 456 9.87 -28.80 20.53
N GLN A 457 8.77 -29.33 19.98
CA GLN A 457 7.66 -29.86 20.75
C GLN A 457 8.09 -31.05 21.63
N ILE A 458 8.88 -31.98 21.08
CA ILE A 458 9.45 -33.10 21.87
C ILE A 458 10.36 -32.59 22.99
N VAL A 459 11.21 -31.58 22.72
CA VAL A 459 12.08 -30.99 23.74
C VAL A 459 11.26 -30.33 24.85
N ILE A 460 10.23 -29.56 24.50
CA ILE A 460 9.32 -28.92 25.46
C ILE A 460 8.61 -30.00 26.29
N GLN A 461 8.11 -31.06 25.67
CA GLN A 461 7.43 -32.16 26.36
C GLN A 461 8.37 -32.89 27.33
N ASN A 462 9.63 -33.11 26.96
CA ASN A 462 10.64 -33.69 27.84
C ASN A 462 11.01 -32.77 29.02
N ILE A 463 11.06 -31.45 28.79
CA ILE A 463 11.29 -30.47 29.85
C ILE A 463 10.10 -30.45 30.81
N LEU A 464 8.87 -30.44 30.30
CA LEU A 464 7.65 -30.50 31.11
C LEU A 464 7.59 -31.79 31.94
N TYR A 465 7.94 -32.94 31.35
CA TYR A 465 8.01 -34.21 32.08
C TYR A 465 9.07 -34.19 33.19
N LYS A 466 10.24 -33.59 32.96
CA LYS A 466 11.26 -33.43 34.00
C LYS A 466 10.82 -32.50 35.12
N LEU A 467 10.14 -31.40 34.78
CA LEU A 467 9.58 -30.48 35.77
C LEU A 467 8.50 -31.17 36.62
N SER A 468 7.58 -31.92 36.00
CA SER A 468 6.56 -32.67 36.74
C SER A 468 7.16 -33.74 37.65
N GLN A 469 8.20 -34.46 37.19
CA GLN A 469 8.89 -35.45 38.02
C GLN A 469 9.61 -34.81 39.22
N ASN A 470 10.26 -33.66 39.00
CA ASN A 470 10.90 -32.91 40.09
C ASN A 470 9.86 -32.40 41.11
N GLU A 471 8.70 -31.92 40.66
CA GLU A 471 7.60 -31.52 41.55
C GLU A 471 7.04 -32.70 42.35
N ILE A 472 6.83 -33.86 41.71
CA ILE A 472 6.38 -35.08 42.39
C ILE A 472 7.40 -35.51 43.45
N SER A 473 8.69 -35.57 43.11
CA SER A 473 9.74 -35.95 44.07
C SER A 473 9.88 -34.96 45.24
N ALA A 474 9.63 -33.66 45.02
CA ALA A 474 9.63 -32.65 46.07
C ALA A 474 8.40 -32.77 46.99
N ILE A 475 7.25 -33.21 46.46
CA ILE A 475 6.04 -33.50 47.25
C ILE A 475 6.25 -34.77 48.08
N GLU A 476 6.82 -35.83 47.50
CA GLU A 476 7.15 -37.07 48.19
C GLU A 476 8.11 -36.82 49.36
N GLN A 477 9.17 -36.03 49.14
CA GLN A 477 10.11 -35.64 50.21
C GLN A 477 9.43 -34.83 51.33
N LYS A 478 8.48 -33.95 50.99
CA LYS A 478 7.70 -33.20 51.99
C LYS A 478 6.75 -34.12 52.78
N GLN A 479 6.14 -35.11 52.13
CA GLN A 479 5.31 -36.11 52.81
C GLN A 479 6.15 -37.01 53.73
N GLU A 480 7.33 -37.44 53.31
CA GLU A 480 8.26 -38.19 54.17
C GLU A 480 8.71 -37.37 55.37
N GLN A 481 9.03 -36.09 55.18
CA GLN A 481 9.34 -35.18 56.29
C GLN A 481 8.16 -34.99 57.23
N MET A 482 6.93 -34.78 56.73
CA MET A 482 5.74 -34.71 57.59
C MET A 482 5.49 -36.00 58.36
N ASN A 483 5.69 -37.17 57.73
CA ASN A 483 5.54 -38.46 58.39
C ASN A 483 6.63 -38.69 59.46
N GLN A 484 7.85 -38.19 59.25
CA GLN A 484 8.88 -38.17 60.30
C GLN A 484 8.55 -37.20 61.42
N PHE A 485 7.96 -36.04 61.12
CA PHE A 485 7.51 -35.08 62.14
C PHE A 485 6.35 -35.61 62.97
N SER A 486 5.39 -36.32 62.39
CA SER A 486 4.29 -36.96 63.14
C SER A 486 4.77 -38.13 64.00
N LEU A 487 5.75 -38.92 63.54
CA LEU A 487 6.41 -39.95 64.35
C LEU A 487 7.25 -39.38 65.51
N LYS A 488 7.77 -38.15 65.36
CA LYS A 488 8.49 -37.45 66.43
C LYS A 488 7.55 -36.88 67.49
N TYR A 489 6.38 -36.36 67.08
CA TYR A 489 5.38 -35.81 68.00
C TYR A 489 4.66 -36.88 68.84
N ASN A 490 4.56 -38.12 68.35
CA ASN A 490 4.04 -39.23 69.15
C ASN A 490 5.04 -39.78 70.19
N ASN A 491 6.30 -39.33 70.18
CA ASN A 491 7.35 -39.80 71.10
C ASN A 491 7.77 -38.76 72.15
N GLU A 492 7.12 -37.60 72.21
CA GLU A 492 7.36 -36.56 73.21
C GLU A 492 6.03 -36.12 73.87
N GLU A 493 5.36 -37.05 74.57
CA GLU A 493 4.43 -36.69 75.65
C GLU A 493 5.26 -36.20 76.85
N ILE A 494 5.52 -34.90 76.91
CA ILE A 494 5.99 -34.23 78.13
C ILE A 494 4.75 -33.86 78.94
N ILE A 495 4.49 -34.67 79.97
CA ILE A 495 3.48 -34.46 81.01
C ILE A 495 3.65 -33.05 81.60
N SER A 496 2.60 -32.23 81.49
CA SER A 496 2.56 -30.88 82.06
C SER A 496 2.37 -30.97 83.57
N LYS A 497 3.00 -30.08 84.34
CA LYS A 497 2.82 -30.01 85.80
C LYS A 497 1.39 -29.64 86.24
N ASP A 498 0.56 -29.20 85.29
CA ASP A 498 -0.86 -28.97 85.52
C ASP A 498 -1.66 -30.28 85.46
N ASP A 499 -1.16 -31.33 84.79
CA ASP A 499 -1.80 -32.65 84.71
C ASP A 499 -1.78 -33.39 86.06
N GLU A 500 -0.78 -33.10 86.92
CA GLU A 500 -0.68 -33.66 88.28
C GLU A 500 -1.70 -33.02 89.26
N PHE A 501 -2.18 -31.81 88.97
CA PHE A 501 -3.25 -31.14 89.71
C PHE A 501 -4.63 -31.67 89.31
N PHE A 502 -4.85 -31.96 88.02
CA PHE A 502 -6.12 -32.54 87.53
C PHE A 502 -6.25 -34.03 87.85
N ASN A 503 -5.16 -34.80 87.86
CA ASN A 503 -5.18 -36.22 88.26
C ASN A 503 -5.58 -36.44 89.74
N ASN A 504 -5.32 -35.47 90.62
CA ASN A 504 -5.77 -35.53 92.02
C ASN A 504 -7.24 -35.10 92.22
N LEU A 505 -7.88 -34.52 91.20
CA LEU A 505 -9.30 -34.19 91.20
C LEU A 505 -10.15 -35.35 90.62
N GLU A 506 -9.60 -36.13 89.69
CA GLU A 506 -10.30 -37.27 89.07
C GLU A 506 -10.50 -38.47 90.01
N ASP A 507 -9.65 -38.64 91.03
CA ASP A 507 -9.87 -39.65 92.09
C ASP A 507 -11.12 -39.39 92.96
N SER A 508 -11.79 -38.24 92.81
CA SER A 508 -13.04 -37.90 93.52
C SER A 508 -14.33 -38.08 92.70
N GLN A 509 -14.25 -38.45 91.42
CA GLN A 509 -15.43 -38.70 90.59
C GLN A 509 -15.41 -40.11 89.99
N ARG A 510 -15.34 -41.11 90.88
CA ARG A 510 -16.05 -42.37 90.63
C ARG A 510 -17.54 -42.06 90.49
N ASP A 511 -18.18 -42.80 89.60
CA ASP A 511 -19.62 -42.89 89.39
C ASP A 511 -20.20 -41.91 88.36
N SER A 512 -20.27 -42.33 87.10
CA SER A 512 -21.59 -42.57 86.51
C SER A 512 -21.52 -43.26 85.15
N TYR A 513 -22.41 -44.24 85.06
CA TYR A 513 -22.72 -45.15 83.98
C TYR A 513 -23.15 -44.49 82.65
N LEU A 514 -22.85 -45.21 81.57
CA LEU A 514 -23.71 -45.47 80.40
C LEU A 514 -24.27 -44.27 79.60
N MET A 515 -23.91 -44.19 78.32
CA MET A 515 -24.79 -44.67 77.24
C MET A 515 -24.09 -44.68 75.88
N SER A 516 -24.09 -45.85 75.25
CA SER A 516 -23.87 -46.01 73.82
C SER A 516 -25.02 -45.39 73.03
N PHE A 517 -24.74 -44.77 71.90
CA PHE A 517 -25.62 -44.87 70.73
C PHE A 517 -24.80 -44.99 69.44
N HIS A 518 -24.99 -46.15 68.80
CA HIS A 518 -24.80 -46.34 67.37
C HIS A 518 -25.75 -45.41 66.59
N ASN A 519 -25.22 -44.74 65.57
CA ASN A 519 -25.44 -45.11 64.17
C ASN A 519 -24.41 -44.45 63.27
#